data_AF-A0A652KB21-F1
#
_entry.id   AF-A0A652KB21-F1
#
_cell.length_a   1.000
_cell.length_b   1.000
_cell.length_c   1.000
_cell.angle_alpha   90.00
_cell.angle_beta   90.00
_cell.angle_gamma   90.00
#
_symmetry.space_group_name_H-M   'P 1'
#
loop_
_entity.id
_entity.type
_entity.pdbx_description
1 polymer ?
#
loop_
_entity_poly.entity_id
_entity_poly.type
_entity_poly.pdbx_seq_one_letter_code
_entity_poly.pdbx_strand_id
1 'polypeptide(L)' 'MAPDPGKWERMAFIPKSRYVADPPPPPADRGAFPVYSSLAQRWASAGRTVPGVPDLEWERLMKTPIWPR' A
#
# COMPACT_ATOMS: atom_id res chain seq x y z
N MET A 1 12.49 42.62 -5.36
CA MET A 1 13.57 41.62 -5.30
C MET A 1 12.96 40.35 -4.72
N ALA A 2 12.57 39.40 -5.57
CA ALA A 2 12.16 38.06 -5.14
C ALA A 2 13.43 37.20 -4.99
N PRO A 3 13.55 36.34 -3.95
CA PRO A 3 14.72 35.48 -3.82
C PRO A 3 14.77 34.49 -4.97
N ASP A 4 15.98 34.30 -5.50
CA ASP A 4 16.30 33.36 -6.58
C ASP A 4 15.77 31.96 -6.21
N PRO A 5 15.03 31.26 -7.11
CA PRO A 5 14.63 29.89 -6.85
C PRO A 5 15.90 29.03 -6.80
N GLY A 6 16.32 28.70 -5.57
CA GLY A 6 17.43 27.79 -5.31
C GLY A 6 17.36 26.54 -6.18
N LYS A 7 18.53 26.02 -6.55
CA LYS A 7 18.74 24.97 -7.54
C LYS A 7 18.21 23.63 -7.01
N TRP A 8 16.89 23.41 -7.11
CA TRP A 8 16.29 22.11 -6.82
C TRP A 8 16.56 21.19 -8.00
N GLU A 9 17.74 20.58 -8.00
CA GLU A 9 18.08 19.55 -8.97
C GLU A 9 17.30 18.28 -8.62
N ARG A 10 16.37 17.88 -9.50
CA ARG A 10 15.60 16.64 -9.37
C ARG A 10 16.54 15.44 -9.58
N MET A 11 17.13 14.94 -8.52
CA MET A 11 17.81 13.65 -8.55
C MET A 11 16.74 12.55 -8.67
N ALA A 12 16.55 12.01 -9.87
CA ALA A 12 15.71 10.84 -10.10
C ALA A 12 16.44 9.58 -9.57
N PHE A 13 16.49 9.44 -8.25
CA PHE A 13 17.12 8.31 -7.56
C PHE A 13 16.09 7.21 -7.27
N ILE A 14 15.30 6.83 -8.27
CA ILE A 14 14.50 5.60 -8.20
C ILE A 14 15.31 4.53 -8.93
N PRO A 15 16.02 3.64 -8.21
CA PRO A 15 16.74 2.54 -8.83
C PRO A 15 15.80 1.73 -9.71
N LYS A 16 16.28 1.33 -10.90
CA LYS A 16 15.46 0.57 -11.84
C LYS A 16 14.93 -0.76 -11.25
N SER A 17 15.58 -1.27 -10.21
CA SER A 17 15.12 -2.44 -9.46
C SER A 17 13.74 -2.25 -8.82
N ARG A 18 13.32 -1.00 -8.51
CA ARG A 18 11.97 -0.72 -8.00
C ARG A 18 10.86 -0.80 -9.04
N TYR A 19 11.19 -0.89 -10.34
CA TYR A 19 10.18 -1.09 -11.39
C TYR A 19 9.76 -2.55 -11.52
N VAL A 20 10.53 -3.48 -10.94
CA VAL A 20 10.05 -4.84 -10.75
C VAL A 20 9.06 -4.76 -9.61
N ALA A 21 7.77 -4.80 -9.95
CA ALA A 21 6.75 -5.01 -8.94
C ALA A 21 7.13 -6.30 -8.19
N ASP A 22 7.33 -6.20 -6.88
CA ASP A 22 7.53 -7.39 -6.07
C ASP A 22 6.38 -8.37 -6.38
N PRO A 23 6.68 -9.67 -6.55
CA PRO A 23 5.62 -10.65 -6.69
C PRO A 23 4.64 -10.47 -5.52
N PRO A 24 3.32 -10.60 -5.77
CA PRO A 24 2.34 -10.42 -4.71
C PRO A 24 2.76 -11.28 -3.52
N PRO A 25 2.87 -10.71 -2.31
CA PRO A 25 3.29 -11.47 -1.17
C PRO A 25 2.36 -12.69 -1.05
N PRO A 26 2.89 -13.87 -0.66
CA PRO A 26 2.04 -15.00 -0.36
C PRO A 26 0.97 -14.56 0.65
N PRO A 27 -0.25 -15.12 0.59
CA PRO A 27 -1.32 -14.75 1.51
C PRO A 27 -0.76 -14.79 2.93
N ALA A 28 -0.75 -13.63 3.59
CA ALA A 28 -0.14 -13.49 4.90
C ALA A 28 -0.73 -14.56 5.82
N ASP A 29 0.13 -15.44 6.33
CA ASP A 29 -0.31 -16.46 7.26
C ASP A 29 -0.91 -15.74 8.47
N ARG A 30 -2.19 -15.99 8.73
CA ARG A 30 -2.92 -15.36 9.84
C ARG A 30 -2.28 -15.71 11.20
N GLY A 31 -1.43 -16.75 11.25
CA GLY A 31 -0.61 -17.13 12.39
C GLY A 31 0.70 -16.33 12.58
N ALA A 32 1.14 -15.54 11.59
CA ALA A 32 2.41 -14.80 11.66
C ALA A 32 2.39 -13.58 12.60
N PHE A 33 1.22 -13.21 13.14
CA PHE A 33 1.05 -12.15 14.13
C PHE A 33 0.68 -12.73 15.50
N PRO A 34 1.56 -13.50 16.18
CA PRO A 34 1.19 -14.26 17.38
C PRO A 34 0.65 -13.37 18.49
N VAL A 35 1.20 -12.15 18.66
CA VAL A 35 0.80 -11.21 19.71
C VAL A 35 -0.51 -10.47 19.37
N TYR A 36 -0.80 -10.25 18.09
CA TYR A 36 -1.95 -9.43 17.65
C TYR A 36 -3.06 -10.23 16.98
N SER A 37 -2.97 -11.55 16.98
CA SER A 37 -3.92 -12.44 16.31
C SER A 37 -5.36 -12.22 16.77
N SER A 38 -5.59 -12.04 18.08
CA SER A 38 -6.92 -11.77 18.65
C SER A 38 -7.47 -10.39 18.26
N LEU A 39 -6.61 -9.36 18.22
CA LEU A 39 -6.97 -8.02 17.77
C LEU A 39 -7.30 -8.01 16.27
N ALA A 40 -6.47 -8.68 15.46
CA ALA A 40 -6.69 -8.84 14.03
C ALA A 40 -8.01 -9.56 13.73
N GLN A 41 -8.31 -10.65 14.47
CA GLN A 41 -9.59 -11.35 14.38
C GLN A 41 -10.76 -10.45 14.75
N ARG A 42 -10.64 -9.65 15.82
CA ARG A 42 -11.68 -8.71 16.24
C ARG A 42 -11.95 -7.66 15.16
N TRP A 43 -10.91 -7.07 14.58
CA TRP A 43 -11.08 -6.11 13.49
C TRP A 43 -11.70 -6.74 12.24
N ALA A 44 -11.25 -7.93 11.85
CA ALA A 44 -11.85 -8.66 10.75
C ALA A 44 -13.35 -8.94 10.99
N SER A 45 -13.72 -9.39 12.19
CA SER A 45 -15.14 -9.64 12.55
C SER A 45 -16.00 -8.36 12.56
N ALA A 46 -15.37 -7.21 12.83
CA ALA A 46 -16.02 -5.90 12.83
C ALA A 46 -16.04 -5.23 11.44
N GLY A 47 -15.57 -5.92 10.38
CA GLY A 47 -15.48 -5.37 9.03
C GLY A 47 -14.48 -4.22 8.91
N ARG A 48 -13.46 -4.17 9.77
CA ARG A 48 -12.39 -3.17 9.73
C ARG A 48 -11.19 -3.70 8.97
N THR A 49 -10.45 -2.79 8.31
CA THR A 49 -9.19 -3.11 7.64
C THR A 49 -8.16 -3.65 8.64
N VAL A 50 -7.52 -4.78 8.31
CA VAL A 50 -6.51 -5.44 9.15
C VAL A 50 -5.11 -5.14 8.60
N PRO A 51 -4.19 -4.59 9.41
CA PRO A 51 -2.82 -4.35 8.96
C PRO A 51 -2.13 -5.62 8.47
N GLY A 52 -1.40 -5.50 7.35
CA GLY A 52 -0.71 -6.64 6.73
C GLY A 52 -1.61 -7.55 5.89
N VAL A 53 -2.91 -7.26 5.80
CA VAL A 53 -3.85 -7.95 4.90
C VAL A 53 -4.23 -7.01 3.75
N PRO A 54 -4.23 -7.48 2.49
CA PRO A 54 -4.75 -6.68 1.37
C PRO A 54 -6.19 -6.25 1.59
N ASP A 55 -6.48 -4.98 1.34
CA ASP A 55 -7.83 -4.43 1.42
C ASP A 55 -8.56 -4.67 0.08
N LEU A 56 -9.52 -5.60 0.08
CA LEU A 56 -10.24 -6.00 -1.12
C LEU A 56 -11.14 -4.88 -1.68
N GLU A 57 -11.68 -4.01 -0.82
CA GLU A 57 -12.49 -2.87 -1.27
C GLU A 57 -11.61 -1.82 -1.94
N TRP A 58 -10.42 -1.58 -1.39
CA TRP A 58 -9.43 -0.74 -2.04
C TRP A 58 -8.98 -1.30 -3.39
N GLU A 59 -8.68 -2.61 -3.45
CA GLU A 59 -8.34 -3.26 -4.73
C GLU A 59 -9.47 -3.13 -5.75
N ARG A 60 -10.73 -3.27 -5.32
CA ARG A 60 -11.91 -3.14 -6.17
C ARG A 60 -12.07 -1.72 -6.72
N LEU A 61 -11.89 -0.71 -5.87
CA LEU A 61 -11.91 0.69 -6.27
C LEU A 61 -10.81 0.98 -7.29
N MET A 62 -9.60 0.49 -7.05
CA MET A 62 -8.46 0.68 -7.96
C MET A 62 -8.61 -0.04 -9.30
N LYS A 63 -9.38 -1.13 -9.36
CA LYS A 63 -9.72 -1.83 -10.61
C LYS A 63 -10.82 -1.13 -11.42
N THR A 64 -11.54 -0.16 -10.82
CA THR A 64 -12.60 0.56 -11.52
C THR A 64 -11.98 1.68 -12.36
N PRO A 65 -12.31 1.79 -13.66
CA PRO A 65 -11.83 2.90 -14.48
C PRO A 65 -12.36 4.22 -13.90
N ILE A 66 -11.43 5.10 -13.57
CA ILE A 66 -11.69 6.34 -12.82
C ILE A 66 -12.58 7.29 -13.63
N TRP A 67 -12.53 7.20 -14.96
CA TRP A 67 -13.27 8.09 -15.88
C TRP A 67 -14.34 7.33 -16.67
N PRO A 68 -15.58 7.86 -16.75
CA PRO A 68 -16.56 7.35 -17.70
C PRO A 68 -16.06 7.64 -19.13
N ARG A 69 -16.32 6.70 -20.04
CA ARG A 69 -16.14 6.90 -21.49
C ARG A 69 -17.30 7.71 -22.07
#